data_AF-A0A9J6RGR1-F1
#
_entry.id   AF-A0A9J6RGR1-F1
#
_cell.length_a   1.000
_cell.length_b   1.000
_cell.length_c   1.000
_cell.angle_alpha   90.00
_cell.angle_beta   90.00
_cell.angle_gamma   90.00
#
_symmetry.space_group_name_H-M   'P 1'
#
loop_
_entity.id
_entity.type
_entity.pdbx_description
1 polymer ?
#
loop_
_entity_poly.entity_id
_entity_poly.type
_entity_poly.pdbx_seq_one_letter_code
_entity_poly.pdbx_strand_id
1 'polypeptide(L)'
;MNFSDIPDDQKPKIEFPCQYPIKVLGDASDDFQQFVVELMNKHAEVDHDSVSVKASGKGTFQSVTITITAEGVTQLEAIHAELKLSSRVKMVL
;
A
#
# COMPACT_ATOMS: atom_id res chain seq x y z
N MET A 1 -38.80 1.90 -17.96
CA MET A 1 -37.45 1.50 -18.42
C MET A 1 -36.74 2.73 -18.95
N ASN A 2 -35.66 3.18 -18.30
CA ASN A 2 -34.72 4.14 -18.87
C ASN A 2 -33.30 3.61 -18.65
N PHE A 3 -32.61 3.38 -19.76
CA PHE A 3 -31.21 3.02 -19.85
C PHE A 3 -30.34 4.28 -19.82
N SER A 4 -29.18 4.18 -19.20
CA SER A 4 -27.96 4.97 -19.46
C SER A 4 -27.95 6.45 -19.06
N ASP A 5 -27.68 6.71 -17.78
CA ASP A 5 -26.83 7.86 -17.42
C ASP A 5 -25.92 7.43 -16.26
N ILE A 6 -24.78 6.85 -16.62
CA ILE A 6 -23.63 6.72 -15.73
C ILE A 6 -22.66 7.80 -16.19
N PRO A 7 -22.52 8.94 -15.48
CA PRO A 7 -21.33 9.75 -15.61
C PRO A 7 -20.20 9.05 -14.82
N ASP A 8 -19.56 8.11 -15.48
CA ASP A 8 -18.26 7.53 -15.12
C ASP A 8 -17.16 8.57 -15.38
N ASP A 9 -17.10 9.66 -14.61
CA ASP A 9 -15.90 10.53 -14.54
C ASP A 9 -16.00 11.59 -13.43
N GLN A 10 -15.93 11.17 -12.17
CA GLN A 10 -15.49 12.06 -11.08
C GLN A 10 -14.38 11.39 -10.28
N LYS A 11 -13.49 10.64 -10.95
CA LYS A 11 -12.16 10.45 -10.39
C LYS A 11 -11.47 11.81 -10.57
N PRO A 12 -11.12 12.53 -9.48
CA PRO A 12 -10.29 13.72 -9.61
C PRO A 12 -9.11 13.37 -10.52
N LYS A 13 -8.70 14.30 -11.40
CA LYS A 13 -7.48 14.17 -12.21
C LYS A 13 -6.28 14.14 -11.26
N ILE A 14 -6.07 13.00 -10.64
CA ILE A 14 -4.84 12.67 -9.94
C ILE A 14 -3.87 12.42 -11.09
N GLU A 15 -2.90 13.31 -11.26
CA GLU A 15 -1.86 13.14 -12.28
C GLU A 15 -0.95 12.00 -11.84
N PHE A 16 -1.22 10.81 -12.36
CA PHE A 16 -0.34 9.67 -12.21
C PHE A 16 0.82 9.79 -13.21
N PRO A 17 2.05 9.36 -12.86
CA PRO A 17 2.43 8.70 -11.62
C PRO A 17 2.58 9.66 -10.42
N CYS A 18 2.04 9.27 -9.25
CA CYS A 18 2.22 10.00 -7.99
C CYS A 18 2.92 9.11 -6.96
N GLN A 19 3.90 9.65 -6.24
CA GLN A 19 4.54 8.93 -5.14
C GLN A 19 3.64 8.95 -3.90
N TYR A 20 3.21 7.77 -3.45
CA TYR A 20 2.33 7.61 -2.30
C TYR A 20 3.05 6.81 -1.20
N PRO A 21 3.33 7.43 -0.02
CA PRO A 21 3.90 6.70 1.11
C PRO A 21 2.80 5.89 1.80
N ILE A 22 2.90 4.56 1.72
CA ILE A 22 2.05 3.61 2.44
C ILE A 22 2.75 3.22 3.73
N LYS A 23 2.08 3.43 4.87
CA LYS A 23 2.57 3.05 6.19
C LYS A 23 1.83 1.82 6.69
N VAL A 24 2.53 0.70 6.76
CA VAL A 24 2.02 -0.57 7.21
C VAL A 24 2.49 -0.84 8.64
N LEU A 25 1.56 -0.92 9.58
CA LEU A 25 1.81 -1.42 10.93
C LEU A 25 1.56 -2.93 10.95
N GLY A 26 2.54 -3.70 11.35
CA GLY A 26 2.45 -5.16 11.44
C GLY A 26 3.21 -5.74 12.62
N ASP A 27 3.20 -7.06 12.68
CA ASP A 27 4.03 -7.82 13.61
C ASP A 27 5.52 -7.58 13.32
N ALA A 28 6.33 -7.52 14.38
CA ALA A 28 7.77 -7.34 14.25
C ALA A 28 8.42 -8.63 13.75
N SER A 29 8.48 -8.79 12.42
CA SER A 29 9.15 -9.92 11.76
C SER A 29 10.06 -9.39 10.67
N ASP A 30 11.29 -9.87 10.61
CA ASP A 30 12.27 -9.51 9.57
C ASP A 30 11.77 -9.85 8.15
N ASP A 31 10.97 -10.91 8.03
CA ASP A 31 10.36 -11.36 6.77
C ASP A 31 9.17 -10.48 6.33
N PHE A 32 8.60 -9.67 7.23
CA PHE A 32 7.46 -8.83 6.91
C PHE A 32 7.84 -7.70 5.95
N GLN A 33 9.02 -7.11 6.10
CA GLN A 33 9.50 -6.09 5.16
C GLN A 33 9.60 -6.67 3.75
N GLN A 34 10.29 -7.82 3.59
CA GLN A 34 10.44 -8.48 2.30
C GLN A 34 9.07 -8.83 1.70
N PHE A 35 8.19 -9.42 2.51
CA PHE A 35 6.83 -9.76 2.07
C PHE A 35 6.05 -8.54 1.55
N VAL A 36 6.05 -7.43 2.30
CA VAL A 36 5.33 -6.20 1.92
C VAL A 36 5.95 -5.61 0.65
N VAL A 37 7.28 -5.56 0.55
CA VAL A 37 7.99 -5.03 -0.61
C VAL A 37 7.73 -5.89 -1.85
N GLU A 38 7.84 -7.21 -1.77
CA GLU A 38 7.54 -8.12 -2.88
C GLU A 38 6.09 -7.98 -3.35
N LEU A 39 5.15 -7.86 -2.41
CA LEU A 39 3.75 -7.68 -2.72
C LEU A 39 3.50 -6.35 -3.42
N MET A 40 4.02 -5.26 -2.86
CA MET A 40 3.88 -3.95 -3.48
C MET A 40 4.55 -3.91 -4.86
N ASN A 41 5.73 -4.51 -5.02
CA ASN A 41 6.49 -4.54 -6.28
C ASN A 41 5.75 -5.33 -7.39
N LYS A 42 4.84 -6.25 -7.05
CA LYS A 42 3.95 -6.91 -8.02
C LYS A 42 2.86 -5.99 -8.54
N HIS A 43 2.43 -5.03 -7.74
CA HIS A 43 1.33 -4.14 -8.07
C HIS A 43 1.82 -2.80 -8.62
N ALA A 44 2.92 -2.25 -8.09
CA ALA A 44 3.48 -0.93 -8.38
C ALA A 44 5.01 -0.93 -8.31
N GLU A 45 5.68 0.00 -8.98
CA GLU A 45 7.11 0.20 -8.74
C GLU A 45 7.35 0.75 -7.33
N VAL A 46 8.06 -0.05 -6.53
CA VAL A 46 8.48 0.31 -5.18
C VAL A 46 9.96 0.54 -5.19
N ASP A 47 10.35 1.68 -4.64
CA ASP A 47 11.74 1.97 -4.38
C ASP A 47 12.14 1.31 -3.05
N HIS A 48 12.99 0.29 -3.13
CA HIS A 48 13.42 -0.51 -1.97
C HIS A 48 14.26 0.35 -1.00
N ASP A 49 14.91 1.40 -1.50
CA ASP A 49 15.66 2.37 -0.70
C ASP A 49 14.72 3.28 0.10
N SER A 50 13.51 3.52 -0.42
CA SER A 50 12.43 4.26 0.26
C SER A 50 11.64 3.42 1.28
N VAL A 51 12.13 2.23 1.65
CA VAL A 51 11.53 1.36 2.66
C VAL A 51 12.16 1.64 4.02
N SER A 52 11.37 2.21 4.94
CA SER A 52 11.82 2.50 6.30
C SER A 52 11.05 1.67 7.32
N VAL A 53 11.76 0.77 8.00
CA VAL A 53 11.18 -0.04 9.09
C VAL A 53 11.52 0.62 10.43
N LYS A 54 10.50 0.82 11.25
CA LYS A 54 10.63 1.28 12.63
C LYS A 54 10.01 0.26 13.57
N ALA A 55 10.85 -0.46 14.30
CA ALA A 55 10.41 -1.29 15.41
C ALA A 55 9.81 -0.39 16.52
N SER A 56 8.65 -0.78 17.05
CA SER A 56 8.07 -0.12 18.20
C SER A 56 8.88 -0.48 19.45
N GLY A 57 9.01 0.42 20.42
CA GLY A 57 9.93 0.28 21.56
C GLY A 57 9.69 -0.96 22.45
N LYS A 58 8.56 -1.67 22.28
CA LYS A 58 8.25 -2.93 22.98
C LYS A 58 8.62 -4.19 22.19
N GLY A 59 9.06 -4.06 20.93
CA GLY A 59 9.47 -5.18 20.07
C GLY A 59 8.34 -6.08 19.58
N THR A 60 7.07 -5.79 19.89
CA THR A 60 5.92 -6.60 19.46
C THR A 60 5.39 -6.19 18.08
N PHE A 61 5.59 -4.93 17.69
CA PHE A 61 5.05 -4.39 16.45
C PHE A 61 6.10 -3.55 15.75
N GLN A 62 6.01 -3.46 14.43
CA GLN A 62 6.84 -2.59 13.61
C GLN A 62 6.00 -1.81 12.61
N SER A 63 6.47 -0.61 12.30
CA SER A 63 5.88 0.30 11.32
C SER A 63 6.79 0.30 10.11
N VAL A 64 6.31 -0.16 8.97
CA VAL A 64 7.02 -0.14 7.70
C VAL A 64 6.44 0.99 6.87
N THR A 65 7.24 1.97 6.51
CA THR A 65 6.85 3.06 5.60
C THR A 65 7.49 2.80 4.26
N ILE A 66 6.69 2.76 3.20
CA ILE A 66 7.14 2.44 1.85
C ILE A 66 6.53 3.44 0.90
N THR A 67 7.39 4.11 0.14
CA THR A 67 6.94 4.99 -0.94
C THR A 67 6.78 4.18 -2.21
N ILE A 68 5.56 4.16 -2.76
CA ILE A 68 5.27 3.51 -4.03
C ILE A 68 4.92 4.54 -5.10
N THR A 69 5.14 4.20 -6.35
CA THR A 69 4.62 4.98 -7.48
C THR A 69 3.21 4.50 -7.82
N ALA A 70 2.20 5.21 -7.32
CA ALA A 70 0.81 4.92 -7.66
C ALA A 70 0.55 5.38 -9.11
N GLU A 71 0.01 4.48 -9.93
CA GLU A 71 -0.49 4.74 -11.28
C GLU A 71 -2.01 4.85 -11.32
N GLY A 72 -2.68 4.51 -10.21
CA GLY A 72 -4.13 4.52 -10.11
C GLY A 72 -4.65 4.23 -8.70
N VAL A 73 -5.89 4.65 -8.42
CA VAL A 73 -6.58 4.30 -7.17
C VAL A 73 -6.76 2.78 -7.04
N THR A 74 -7.06 2.10 -8.15
CA THR A 74 -7.26 0.64 -8.17
C THR A 74 -6.01 -0.14 -7.76
N GLN A 75 -4.81 0.35 -8.10
CA GLN A 75 -3.54 -0.26 -7.70
C GLN A 75 -3.32 -0.11 -6.18
N LEU A 76 -3.57 1.09 -5.63
CA LEU A 76 -3.51 1.34 -4.18
C LEU A 76 -4.50 0.46 -3.41
N GLU A 77 -5.74 0.35 -3.89
CA GLU A 77 -6.77 -0.49 -3.27
C GLU A 77 -6.38 -1.97 -3.30
N ALA A 78 -5.82 -2.47 -4.40
CA ALA A 78 -5.33 -3.85 -4.50
C ALA A 78 -4.21 -4.12 -3.51
N ILE A 79 -3.23 -3.20 -3.40
CA ILE A 79 -2.13 -3.28 -2.44
C ILE A 79 -2.68 -3.27 -1.00
N HIS A 80 -3.55 -2.31 -0.67
CA HIS A 80 -4.16 -2.23 0.66
C HIS A 80 -4.97 -3.48 1.00
N ALA A 81 -5.71 -4.05 0.05
CA ALA A 81 -6.48 -5.26 0.26
C ALA A 81 -5.58 -6.48 0.53
N GLU A 82 -4.55 -6.68 -0.28
CA GLU A 82 -3.57 -7.77 -0.11
C GLU A 82 -2.78 -7.66 1.21
N LEU A 83 -2.35 -6.44 1.56
CA LEU A 83 -1.72 -6.19 2.85
C LEU A 83 -2.70 -6.51 3.98
N LYS A 84 -3.95 -6.05 3.91
CA LYS A 84 -4.96 -6.29 4.94
C LYS A 84 -5.38 -7.76 5.04
N LEU A 85 -5.29 -8.53 3.95
CA LEU A 85 -5.51 -9.99 3.94
C LEU A 85 -4.41 -10.74 4.69
N SER A 86 -3.21 -10.15 4.79
CA SER A 86 -2.08 -10.77 5.45
C SER A 86 -2.25 -10.72 6.96
N SER A 87 -2.27 -11.87 7.62
CA SER A 87 -2.47 -11.96 9.09
C SER A 87 -1.39 -11.25 9.93
N ARG A 88 -0.27 -10.89 9.28
CA ARG A 88 0.84 -10.14 9.87
C ARG A 88 0.60 -8.63 9.90
N VAL A 89 -0.24 -8.10 9.01
CA VAL A 89 -0.60 -6.68 8.96
C VAL A 89 -1.69 -6.41 9.98
N LYS A 90 -1.46 -5.43 10.84
CA LYS A 90 -2.45 -4.95 11.81
C LYS A 90 -3.20 -3.73 11.28
N MET A 91 -2.51 -2.85 10.58
CA MET A 91 -3.08 -1.59 10.10
C MET A 91 -2.30 -1.06 8.90
N VAL A 92 -2.97 -0.41 7.95
CA VAL A 92 -2.36 0.32 6.83
C VAL A 92 -2.87 1.76 6.89
N LEU A 93 -1.97 2.73 6.74
CA LEU A 93 -2.22 4.18 6.73
C LEU A 93 -1.64 4.83 5.49
#